data_AF-A0ABD7TCJ1-F1
#
_entry.id   AF-A0ABD7TCJ1-F1
#
_cell.length_a   1.000
_cell.length_b   1.000
_cell.length_c   1.000
_cell.angle_alpha   90.00
_cell.angle_beta   90.00
_cell.angle_gamma   90.00
#
_symmetry.space_group_name_H-M   'P 1'
#
loop_
_entity.id
_entity.type
_entity.pdbx_description
1 polymer ?
#
loop_
_entity_poly.entity_id
_entity_poly.type
_entity_poly.pdbx_seq_one_letter_code
_entity_poly.pdbx_strand_id
1 'polypeptide(L)'
;MNAQQGLYENITLIDVQLASVYYPILVDLAQHKHCLTYSELVDRAKSENPDHPVVKNAIPVSTGRRLDVVRLFTNERELPDLTSLVISKGSGECGSFFTRHFDPVAARKQVFEFDWSTATADFDGFVSVTEQTVKPRKKVKKPQALQRMAAYYQANKATLPVKVSEYREAIIDLIMEGFSDEEAYAMALR
;
A
#
# COMPACT_ATOMS: atom_id res chain seq x y z
N MET A 1 9.19 17.17 9.78
CA MET A 1 7.95 16.36 9.87
C MET A 1 8.36 14.93 10.06
N ASN A 2 7.83 14.23 11.07
CA ASN A 2 8.10 12.79 11.24
C ASN A 2 7.51 12.03 10.05
N ALA A 3 8.29 11.12 9.44
CA ALA A 3 7.82 10.31 8.30
C ALA A 3 6.52 9.55 8.60
N GLN A 4 6.31 9.18 9.88
CA GLN A 4 5.09 8.56 10.40
C GLN A 4 3.86 9.49 10.36
N GLN A 5 3.99 10.80 10.64
CA GLN A 5 2.87 11.75 10.57
C GLN A 5 2.39 11.95 9.12
N GLY A 6 3.31 12.04 8.16
CA GLY A 6 2.95 12.16 6.74
C GLY A 6 2.33 10.89 6.15
N LEU A 7 2.60 9.71 6.73
CA LEU A 7 1.94 8.46 6.32
C LEU A 7 0.46 8.46 6.71
N TYR A 8 0.12 8.88 7.92
CA TYR A 8 -1.27 8.94 8.40
C TYR A 8 -2.17 9.88 7.59
N GLU A 9 -1.66 11.04 7.15
CA GLU A 9 -2.45 12.00 6.37
C GLU A 9 -2.85 11.49 4.97
N ASN A 10 -2.13 10.48 4.48
CA ASN A 10 -2.25 9.92 3.14
C ASN A 10 -2.91 8.53 3.10
N ILE A 11 -3.38 8.03 4.24
CA ILE A 11 -4.17 6.79 4.32
C ILE A 11 -5.62 7.10 3.96
N THR A 12 -6.19 6.30 3.05
CA THR A 12 -7.61 6.31 2.73
C THR A 12 -8.32 5.12 3.37
N LEU A 13 -9.65 5.17 3.42
CA LEU A 13 -10.46 4.07 3.96
C LEU A 13 -10.24 2.77 3.18
N ILE A 14 -9.99 2.86 1.86
CA ILE A 14 -9.70 1.70 1.01
C ILE A 14 -8.40 1.03 1.43
N ASP A 15 -7.40 1.82 1.84
CA ASP A 15 -6.11 1.27 2.27
C ASP A 15 -6.27 0.47 3.56
N VAL A 16 -7.01 1.02 4.51
CA VAL A 16 -7.28 0.35 5.80
C VAL A 16 -8.06 -0.95 5.58
N GLN A 17 -9.11 -0.90 4.75
CA GLN A 17 -9.96 -2.06 4.44
C GLN A 17 -9.25 -3.16 3.65
N LEU A 18 -8.25 -2.81 2.84
CA LEU A 18 -7.43 -3.83 2.16
C LEU A 18 -6.33 -4.36 3.06
N ALA A 19 -5.76 -3.50 3.91
CA ALA A 19 -4.79 -3.92 4.91
C ALA A 19 -5.38 -4.92 5.91
N SER A 20 -6.63 -4.75 6.34
CA SER A 20 -7.36 -5.72 7.20
C SER A 20 -7.46 -7.11 6.57
N VAL A 21 -7.53 -7.17 5.24
CA VAL A 21 -7.58 -8.44 4.50
C VAL A 21 -6.17 -8.98 4.24
N TYR A 22 -5.20 -8.12 3.93
CA TYR A 22 -3.84 -8.56 3.63
C TYR A 22 -3.05 -8.98 4.87
N TYR A 23 -3.26 -8.35 6.01
CA TYR A 23 -2.55 -8.65 7.26
C TYR A 23 -2.59 -10.14 7.65
N PRO A 24 -3.77 -10.79 7.78
CA PRO A 24 -3.82 -12.21 8.15
C PRO A 24 -3.14 -13.12 7.10
N ILE A 25 -3.24 -12.76 5.81
CA ILE A 25 -2.53 -13.48 4.74
C ILE A 25 -1.01 -13.39 4.93
N LEU A 26 -0.50 -12.21 5.29
CA LEU A 26 0.94 -12.01 5.50
C LEU A 26 1.44 -12.74 6.75
N VAL A 27 0.65 -12.78 7.82
CA VAL A 27 0.96 -13.55 9.03
C VAL A 27 1.06 -15.04 8.70
N ASP A 28 0.11 -15.58 7.95
CA ASP A 28 0.13 -16.97 7.47
C ASP A 28 1.40 -17.27 6.64
N LEU A 29 1.78 -16.38 5.73
CA LEU A 29 3.00 -16.54 4.95
C LEU A 29 4.26 -16.50 5.81
N ALA A 30 4.30 -15.64 6.83
CA ALA A 30 5.42 -15.54 7.74
C ALA A 30 5.62 -16.85 8.52
N GLN A 31 4.53 -17.43 9.02
CA GLN A 31 4.53 -18.72 9.73
C GLN A 31 5.03 -19.87 8.84
N HIS A 32 4.67 -19.87 7.56
CA HIS A 32 5.07 -20.90 6.60
C HIS A 32 6.36 -20.58 5.82
N LYS A 33 7.00 -19.45 6.12
CA LYS A 33 8.25 -18.99 5.48
C LYS A 33 8.16 -18.84 3.96
N HIS A 34 7.03 -18.31 3.48
CA HIS A 34 6.77 -18.10 2.07
C HIS A 34 6.74 -16.60 1.70
N CYS A 35 7.00 -16.33 0.42
CA CYS A 35 6.79 -15.03 -0.20
C CYS A 35 5.78 -15.18 -1.33
N LEU A 36 5.15 -14.08 -1.70
CA LEU A 36 4.26 -14.04 -2.86
C LEU A 36 4.42 -12.73 -3.62
N THR A 37 3.96 -12.73 -4.86
CA THR A 37 3.94 -11.54 -5.70
C THR A 37 2.76 -10.63 -5.39
N TYR A 38 2.85 -9.34 -5.72
CA TYR A 38 1.70 -8.42 -5.60
C TYR A 38 0.41 -8.93 -6.27
N SER A 39 0.54 -9.64 -7.38
CA SER A 39 -0.60 -10.27 -8.07
C SER A 39 -1.18 -11.42 -7.26
N GLU A 40 -0.33 -12.33 -6.78
CA GLU A 40 -0.76 -13.47 -5.96
C GLU A 40 -1.40 -13.01 -4.64
N LEU A 41 -0.94 -11.92 -4.03
CA LEU A 41 -1.60 -11.33 -2.85
C LEU A 41 -3.04 -10.93 -3.15
N VAL A 42 -3.24 -10.23 -4.26
CA VAL A 42 -4.56 -9.75 -4.68
C VAL A 42 -5.47 -10.92 -5.04
N ASP A 43 -4.95 -11.92 -5.74
CA ASP A 43 -5.72 -13.09 -6.14
C ASP A 43 -6.14 -13.93 -4.92
N ARG A 44 -5.21 -14.14 -3.97
CA ARG A 44 -5.50 -14.83 -2.70
C ARG A 44 -6.54 -14.06 -1.89
N ALA A 45 -6.37 -12.75 -1.73
CA ALA A 45 -7.34 -11.92 -1.02
C ALA A 45 -8.74 -11.99 -1.64
N LYS A 46 -8.85 -11.95 -2.97
CA LYS A 46 -10.13 -12.09 -3.70
C LYS A 46 -10.75 -13.48 -3.52
N SER A 47 -9.94 -14.52 -3.54
CA SER A 47 -10.41 -15.89 -3.35
C SER A 47 -10.93 -16.14 -1.94
N GLU A 48 -10.26 -15.59 -0.92
CA GLU A 48 -10.63 -15.76 0.48
C GLU A 48 -11.77 -14.82 0.91
N ASN A 49 -11.94 -13.69 0.21
CA ASN A 49 -12.94 -12.66 0.53
C ASN A 49 -13.78 -12.30 -0.69
N PRO A 50 -14.49 -13.27 -1.30
CA PRO A 50 -15.16 -13.09 -2.58
C PRO A 50 -16.34 -12.13 -2.51
N ASP A 51 -16.84 -11.76 -1.32
CA ASP A 51 -17.95 -10.82 -1.15
C ASP A 51 -17.51 -9.42 -0.70
N HIS A 52 -16.24 -9.23 -0.36
CA HIS A 52 -15.75 -7.93 0.12
C HIS A 52 -15.65 -6.92 -1.03
N PRO A 53 -16.44 -5.83 -1.04
CA PRO A 53 -16.60 -4.95 -2.20
C PRO A 53 -15.31 -4.24 -2.61
N VAL A 54 -14.44 -3.92 -1.65
CA VAL A 54 -13.15 -3.29 -1.92
C VAL A 54 -12.12 -4.28 -2.48
N VAL A 55 -12.12 -5.52 -1.98
CA VAL A 55 -11.18 -6.57 -2.42
C VAL A 55 -11.48 -6.99 -3.86
N LYS A 56 -12.76 -7.10 -4.24
CA LYS A 56 -13.18 -7.36 -5.64
C LYS A 56 -12.50 -6.44 -6.65
N ASN A 57 -12.36 -5.17 -6.29
CA ASN A 57 -11.80 -4.12 -7.14
C ASN A 57 -10.29 -3.89 -6.91
N ALA A 58 -9.65 -4.67 -6.05
CA ALA A 58 -8.21 -4.54 -5.81
C ALA A 58 -7.40 -4.88 -7.07
N ILE A 59 -6.34 -4.12 -7.30
CA ILE A 59 -5.39 -4.31 -8.40
C ILE A 59 -3.96 -4.26 -7.86
N PRO A 60 -2.98 -4.96 -8.48
CA PRO A 60 -1.62 -5.03 -7.98
C PRO A 60 -0.89 -3.68 -7.89
N VAL A 61 -1.20 -2.74 -8.79
CA VAL A 61 -0.48 -1.45 -8.92
C VAL A 61 -0.59 -0.60 -7.64
N SER A 62 -1.74 -0.62 -6.99
CA SER A 62 -1.98 0.14 -5.75
C SER A 62 -1.71 -0.68 -4.48
N THR A 63 -1.47 -1.99 -4.59
CA THR A 63 -1.21 -2.88 -3.44
C THR A 63 0.00 -2.45 -2.63
N GLY A 64 1.08 -1.97 -3.26
CA GLY A 64 2.27 -1.50 -2.55
C GLY A 64 1.97 -0.38 -1.53
N ARG A 65 1.14 0.59 -1.91
CA ARG A 65 0.72 1.69 -1.02
C ARG A 65 -0.21 1.21 0.09
N ARG A 66 -1.11 0.27 -0.22
CA ARG A 66 -2.05 -0.30 0.76
C ARG A 66 -1.34 -1.10 1.85
N LEU A 67 -0.20 -1.69 1.51
CA LEU A 67 0.69 -2.35 2.48
C LEU A 67 1.36 -1.36 3.45
N ASP A 68 1.40 -0.06 3.16
CA ASP A 68 1.97 0.92 4.09
C ASP A 68 1.19 0.97 5.42
N VAL A 69 -0.11 0.63 5.43
CA VAL A 69 -0.91 0.53 6.65
C VAL A 69 -0.42 -0.62 7.54
N VAL A 70 -0.09 -1.76 6.93
CA VAL A 70 0.51 -2.91 7.64
C VAL A 70 1.91 -2.55 8.15
N ARG A 71 2.70 -1.84 7.33
CA ARG A 71 4.02 -1.35 7.74
C ARG A 71 3.91 -0.37 8.91
N LEU A 72 2.93 0.51 8.89
CA LEU A 72 2.71 1.48 9.96
C LEU A 72 2.40 0.77 11.29
N PHE A 73 1.47 -0.19 11.25
CA PHE A 73 1.15 -1.00 12.42
C PHE A 73 2.34 -1.76 13.00
N THR A 74 3.11 -2.42 12.13
CA THR A 74 4.29 -3.20 12.55
C THR A 74 5.37 -2.28 13.11
N ASN A 75 5.66 -1.15 12.46
CA ASN A 75 6.63 -0.17 12.94
C ASN A 75 6.27 0.44 14.30
N GLU A 76 5.00 0.78 14.54
CA GLU A 76 4.56 1.36 15.82
C GLU A 76 4.71 0.42 17.01
N ARG A 77 4.78 -0.89 16.74
CA ARG A 77 4.90 -1.95 17.74
C ARG A 77 6.28 -2.59 17.73
N GLU A 78 7.22 -2.01 16.98
CA GLU A 78 8.59 -2.53 16.80
C GLU A 78 8.60 -4.00 16.32
N LEU A 79 7.60 -4.37 15.52
CA LEU A 79 7.47 -5.69 14.92
C LEU A 79 8.22 -5.75 13.58
N PRO A 80 8.69 -6.95 13.16
CA PRO A 80 9.25 -7.12 11.84
C PRO A 80 8.27 -6.76 10.72
N ASP A 81 8.76 -6.11 9.66
CA ASP A 81 7.92 -5.62 8.57
C ASP A 81 7.46 -6.76 7.64
N LEU A 82 6.22 -7.22 7.86
CA LEU A 82 5.54 -8.24 7.06
C LEU A 82 5.45 -7.91 5.57
N THR A 83 5.52 -6.64 5.20
CA THR A 83 5.42 -6.23 3.80
C THR A 83 6.65 -6.65 2.98
N SER A 84 7.75 -7.03 3.64
CA SER A 84 8.94 -7.64 3.02
C SER A 84 8.68 -9.01 2.37
N LEU A 85 7.53 -9.63 2.65
CA LEU A 85 7.09 -10.91 2.04
C LEU A 85 6.45 -10.73 0.66
N VAL A 86 6.13 -9.49 0.28
CA VAL A 86 5.48 -9.18 -1.00
C VAL A 86 6.53 -8.69 -1.99
N ILE A 87 6.70 -9.45 -3.06
CA ILE A 87 7.73 -9.22 -4.08
C ILE A 87 7.15 -8.87 -5.45
N SER A 88 7.94 -8.25 -6.29
CA SER A 88 7.61 -8.05 -7.70
C SER A 88 7.87 -9.34 -8.48
N LYS A 89 6.94 -9.72 -9.36
CA LYS A 89 7.12 -10.86 -10.27
C LYS A 89 8.33 -10.69 -11.20
N GLY A 90 8.64 -9.45 -11.58
CA GLY A 90 9.71 -9.17 -12.54
C GLY A 90 11.11 -9.24 -11.93
N SER A 91 11.30 -8.69 -10.73
CA SER A 91 12.61 -8.67 -10.05
C SER A 91 12.81 -9.83 -9.08
N GLY A 92 11.74 -10.51 -8.66
CA GLY A 92 11.79 -11.49 -7.58
C GLY A 92 12.01 -10.87 -6.20
N GLU A 93 11.92 -9.54 -6.08
CA GLU A 93 12.23 -8.80 -4.86
C GLU A 93 11.21 -7.70 -4.56
N CYS A 94 11.21 -7.19 -3.33
CA CYS A 94 10.37 -6.08 -2.90
C CYS A 94 10.45 -4.87 -3.85
N GLY A 95 9.36 -4.08 -3.89
CA GLY A 95 9.27 -2.89 -4.73
C GLY A 95 10.40 -1.88 -4.47
N SER A 96 10.68 -1.03 -5.45
CA SER A 96 11.74 -0.02 -5.40
C SER A 96 11.63 0.90 -4.18
N PHE A 97 10.41 1.20 -3.73
CA PHE A 97 10.19 1.95 -2.50
C PHE A 97 10.79 1.25 -1.27
N PHE A 98 10.53 -0.05 -1.10
CA PHE A 98 11.05 -0.82 0.03
C PHE A 98 12.57 -0.88 0.00
N THR A 99 13.13 -1.28 -1.14
CA THR A 99 14.58 -1.51 -1.30
C THR A 99 15.44 -0.24 -1.23
N ARG A 100 14.84 0.95 -1.39
CA ARG A 100 15.53 2.24 -1.15
C ARG A 100 15.70 2.57 0.33
N HIS A 101 14.85 2.02 1.19
CA HIS A 101 14.77 2.39 2.60
C HIS A 101 15.19 1.25 3.54
N PHE A 102 15.08 0.00 3.08
CA PHE A 102 15.29 -1.19 3.90
C PHE A 102 16.03 -2.27 3.11
N ASP A 103 16.77 -3.11 3.83
CA ASP A 103 17.31 -4.36 3.28
C ASP A 103 16.20 -5.42 3.29
N PRO A 104 15.69 -5.85 2.11
CA PRO A 104 14.59 -6.81 2.04
C PRO A 104 14.97 -8.19 2.56
N VAL A 105 16.23 -8.61 2.43
CA VAL A 105 16.69 -9.92 2.87
C VAL A 105 16.76 -9.97 4.39
N ALA A 106 17.35 -8.93 4.99
CA ALA A 106 17.43 -8.82 6.46
C ALA A 106 16.04 -8.70 7.09
N ALA A 107 15.16 -7.85 6.53
CA ALA A 107 13.79 -7.68 7.02
C ALA A 107 13.00 -8.99 6.95
N ARG A 108 13.08 -9.70 5.82
CA ARG A 108 12.40 -10.99 5.63
C ARG A 108 12.92 -12.07 6.58
N LYS A 109 14.23 -12.09 6.83
CA LYS A 109 14.82 -13.00 7.81
C LYS A 109 14.24 -12.75 9.20
N GLN A 110 14.16 -11.50 9.64
CA GLN A 110 13.54 -11.14 10.93
C GLN A 110 12.07 -11.57 10.99
N VAL A 111 11.31 -11.38 9.91
CA VAL A 111 9.92 -11.84 9.82
C VAL A 111 9.84 -13.36 10.00
N PHE A 112 10.69 -14.16 9.36
CA PHE A 112 10.64 -15.62 9.48
C PHE A 112 11.19 -16.19 10.79
N GLU A 113 11.97 -15.41 11.54
CA GLU A 113 12.52 -15.79 12.85
C GLU A 113 11.59 -15.38 14.00
N PHE A 114 10.69 -14.42 13.77
CA PHE A 114 9.76 -13.93 14.76
C PHE A 114 8.60 -14.91 15.01
N ASP A 115 8.21 -15.05 16.28
CA ASP A 115 7.12 -15.93 16.68
C ASP A 115 5.76 -15.26 16.49
N TRP A 116 5.20 -15.43 15.29
CA TRP A 116 3.88 -14.92 14.94
C TRP A 116 2.72 -15.64 15.63
N SER A 117 2.95 -16.75 16.33
CA SER A 117 1.88 -17.44 17.09
C SER A 117 1.43 -16.65 18.32
N THR A 118 2.33 -15.81 18.85
CA THR A 118 2.04 -14.88 19.96
C THR A 118 1.65 -13.49 19.47
N ALA A 119 1.86 -13.21 18.18
CA ALA A 119 1.54 -11.97 17.52
C ALA A 119 0.09 -11.93 17.02
N THR A 120 -0.86 -12.28 17.89
CA THR A 120 -2.22 -11.73 17.79
C THR A 120 -2.20 -10.33 18.37
N ALA A 121 -1.43 -9.46 17.72
CA ALA A 121 -1.49 -8.03 17.96
C ALA A 121 -2.82 -7.54 17.40
N ASP A 122 -3.51 -6.70 18.16
CA ASP A 122 -4.83 -6.10 17.93
C ASP A 122 -4.86 -5.26 16.63
N PHE A 123 -4.67 -5.92 15.47
CA PHE A 123 -4.72 -5.31 14.16
C PHE A 123 -6.15 -4.86 13.87
N ASP A 124 -7.15 -5.62 14.33
CA ASP A 124 -8.55 -5.25 14.21
C ASP A 124 -8.88 -3.97 14.99
N GLY A 125 -8.35 -3.81 16.22
CA GLY A 125 -8.47 -2.56 16.98
C GLY A 125 -7.72 -1.40 16.31
N PHE A 126 -6.51 -1.63 15.80
CA PHE A 126 -5.78 -0.63 15.01
C PHE A 126 -6.57 -0.20 13.77
N VAL A 127 -7.14 -1.17 13.02
CA VAL A 127 -8.00 -0.93 11.86
C VAL A 127 -9.20 -0.08 12.29
N SER A 128 -9.90 -0.47 13.35
CA SER A 128 -11.09 0.25 13.84
C SER A 128 -10.79 1.70 14.20
N VAL A 129 -9.68 1.96 14.92
CA VAL A 129 -9.25 3.32 15.27
C VAL A 129 -8.81 4.10 14.02
N THR A 130 -8.09 3.45 13.10
CA THR A 130 -7.61 4.10 11.88
C THR A 130 -8.78 4.47 10.96
N GLU A 131 -9.78 3.59 10.78
CA GLU A 131 -10.98 3.88 9.99
C GLU A 131 -11.75 5.10 10.53
N GLN A 132 -11.81 5.28 11.85
CA GLN A 132 -12.49 6.42 12.48
C GLN A 132 -11.71 7.73 12.34
N THR A 133 -10.40 7.68 12.15
CA THR A 133 -9.53 8.86 12.06
C THR A 133 -9.26 9.30 10.62
N VAL A 134 -9.42 8.39 9.65
CA VAL A 134 -9.26 8.71 8.23
C VAL A 134 -10.28 9.77 7.79
N LYS A 135 -9.77 10.87 7.24
CA LYS A 135 -10.61 11.95 6.71
C LYS A 135 -11.35 11.48 5.46
N PRO A 136 -12.69 11.60 5.40
CA PRO A 136 -13.43 11.30 4.18
C PRO A 136 -12.98 12.20 3.01
N ARG A 137 -12.69 11.58 1.87
CA ARG A 137 -12.35 12.29 0.62
C ARG A 137 -13.46 12.12 -0.41
N LYS A 138 -13.70 13.18 -1.20
CA LYS A 138 -14.68 13.13 -2.28
C LYS A 138 -14.07 12.43 -3.50
N LYS A 139 -14.60 11.25 -3.82
CA LYS A 139 -14.15 10.46 -4.98
C LYS A 139 -14.35 11.21 -6.30
N VAL A 140 -13.44 10.96 -7.23
CA VAL A 140 -13.43 11.56 -8.57
C VAL A 140 -13.64 10.45 -9.61
N LYS A 141 -14.46 10.70 -10.63
CA LYS A 141 -14.69 9.73 -11.71
C LYS A 141 -13.46 9.67 -12.63
N LYS A 142 -13.15 8.48 -13.15
CA LYS A 142 -11.98 8.24 -14.03
C LYS A 142 -11.81 9.27 -15.17
N PRO A 143 -12.87 9.67 -15.92
CA PRO A 143 -12.73 10.70 -16.96
C PRO A 143 -12.24 12.05 -16.43
N GLN A 144 -12.73 12.47 -15.26
CA GLN A 144 -12.31 13.70 -14.62
C GLN A 144 -10.90 13.58 -14.04
N ALA A 145 -10.53 12.42 -13.48
CA ALA A 145 -9.19 12.16 -12.98
C ALA A 145 -8.14 12.22 -14.11
N LEU A 146 -8.45 11.65 -15.27
CA LEU A 146 -7.63 11.75 -16.49
C LEU A 146 -7.40 13.21 -16.92
N GLN A 147 -8.46 14.02 -16.92
CA GLN A 147 -8.37 15.45 -17.26
C GLN A 147 -7.49 16.21 -16.27
N ARG A 148 -7.72 16.01 -14.96
CA ARG A 148 -6.93 16.64 -13.89
C ARG A 148 -5.46 16.27 -13.96
N MET A 149 -5.16 14.99 -14.10
CA MET A 149 -3.79 14.50 -14.27
C MET A 149 -3.12 15.15 -15.48
N ALA A 150 -3.78 15.20 -16.64
CA ALA A 150 -3.23 15.78 -17.85
C ALA A 150 -2.99 17.29 -17.71
N ALA A 151 -3.92 18.02 -17.09
CA ALA A 151 -3.78 19.46 -16.84
C ALA A 151 -2.57 19.75 -15.94
N TYR A 152 -2.44 19.01 -14.83
CA TYR A 152 -1.31 19.15 -13.91
C TYR A 152 0.02 18.81 -14.59
N TYR A 153 0.07 17.73 -15.38
CA TYR A 153 1.26 17.39 -16.17
C TYR A 153 1.67 18.53 -17.09
N GLN A 154 0.75 19.09 -17.88
CA GLN A 154 1.10 20.15 -18.83
C GLN A 154 1.63 21.41 -18.14
N ALA A 155 1.06 21.77 -16.99
CA ALA A 155 1.51 22.90 -16.19
C ALA A 155 2.89 22.68 -15.54
N ASN A 156 3.23 21.44 -15.19
CA ASN A 156 4.40 21.13 -14.36
C ASN A 156 5.47 20.26 -15.07
N LYS A 157 5.31 19.89 -16.34
CA LYS A 157 6.21 18.96 -17.05
C LYS A 157 7.70 19.32 -17.02
N ALA A 158 8.04 20.59 -16.83
CA ALA A 158 9.43 21.05 -16.74
C ALA A 158 10.12 20.62 -15.42
N THR A 159 9.36 20.41 -14.35
CA THR A 159 9.87 20.04 -13.02
C THR A 159 9.67 18.55 -12.71
N LEU A 160 8.85 17.86 -13.50
CA LEU A 160 8.55 16.44 -13.30
C LEU A 160 9.68 15.53 -13.82
N PRO A 161 9.92 14.37 -13.17
CA PRO A 161 10.90 13.39 -13.65
C PRO A 161 10.55 12.83 -15.04
N VAL A 162 11.58 12.49 -15.81
CA VAL A 162 11.43 11.93 -17.18
C VAL A 162 10.54 10.69 -17.24
N LYS A 163 10.55 9.88 -16.17
CA LYS A 163 9.80 8.61 -16.07
C LYS A 163 8.40 8.74 -15.48
N VAL A 164 7.85 9.96 -15.33
CA VAL A 164 6.52 10.18 -14.76
C VAL A 164 5.40 9.38 -15.46
N SER A 165 5.56 9.07 -16.75
CA SER A 165 4.61 8.24 -17.50
C SER A 165 4.44 6.83 -16.96
N GLU A 166 5.48 6.26 -16.31
CA GLU A 166 5.43 4.93 -15.69
C GLU A 166 4.44 4.89 -14.51
N TYR A 167 4.15 6.04 -13.90
CA TYR A 167 3.29 6.19 -12.73
C TYR A 167 1.87 6.65 -13.05
N ARG A 168 1.53 6.73 -14.35
CA ARG A 168 0.26 7.28 -14.84
C ARG A 168 -0.97 6.67 -14.15
N GLU A 169 -1.06 5.34 -14.12
CA GLU A 169 -2.22 4.65 -13.53
C GLU A 169 -2.29 4.89 -12.01
N ALA A 170 -1.15 4.89 -11.31
CA ALA A 170 -1.11 5.19 -9.88
C ALA A 170 -1.57 6.62 -9.57
N ILE A 171 -1.16 7.60 -10.38
CA ILE A 171 -1.61 9.00 -10.22
C ILE A 171 -3.12 9.12 -10.46
N ILE A 172 -3.64 8.46 -11.49
CA ILE A 172 -5.09 8.47 -11.79
C ILE A 172 -5.87 7.87 -10.63
N ASP A 173 -5.42 6.74 -10.09
CA ASP A 173 -6.06 6.07 -8.96
C ASP A 173 -6.09 6.98 -7.72
N LEU A 174 -4.99 7.67 -7.40
CA LEU A 174 -4.93 8.63 -6.31
C LEU A 174 -5.90 9.80 -6.51
N ILE A 175 -5.98 10.37 -7.71
CA ILE A 175 -6.95 11.43 -8.00
C ILE A 175 -8.38 10.89 -7.85
N MET A 176 -8.66 9.66 -8.31
CA MET A 176 -9.96 9.00 -8.16
C MET A 176 -10.34 8.78 -6.69
N GLU A 177 -9.36 8.51 -5.83
CA GLU A 177 -9.53 8.41 -4.37
C GLU A 177 -9.74 9.76 -3.69
N GLY A 178 -9.59 10.87 -4.41
CA GLY A 178 -9.91 12.22 -3.95
C GLY A 178 -8.71 13.00 -3.43
N PHE A 179 -7.48 12.60 -3.76
CA PHE A 179 -6.30 13.44 -3.56
C PHE A 179 -6.32 14.66 -4.49
N SER A 180 -5.66 15.75 -4.05
CA SER A 180 -5.33 16.86 -4.94
C SER A 180 -4.34 16.41 -6.01
N ASP A 181 -4.21 17.21 -7.07
CA ASP A 181 -3.32 16.85 -8.18
C ASP A 181 -1.86 16.82 -7.70
N GLU A 182 -1.44 17.82 -6.90
CA GLU A 182 -0.10 17.87 -6.31
C GLU A 182 0.19 16.68 -5.40
N GLU A 183 -0.71 16.37 -4.46
CA GLU A 183 -0.58 15.20 -3.57
C GLU A 183 -0.46 13.90 -4.37
N ALA A 184 -1.31 13.72 -5.39
CA ALA A 184 -1.31 12.50 -6.20
C ALA A 184 0.03 12.30 -6.95
N TYR A 185 0.58 13.37 -7.53
CA TYR A 185 1.90 13.31 -8.16
C TYR A 185 3.01 13.07 -7.14
N ALA A 186 3.01 13.80 -6.01
CA ALA A 186 4.02 13.63 -4.97
C ALA A 186 4.02 12.19 -4.39
N MET A 187 2.84 11.62 -4.16
CA MET A 187 2.68 10.27 -3.62
C MET A 187 3.05 9.17 -4.63
N ALA A 188 2.76 9.36 -5.91
CA ALA A 188 3.08 8.36 -6.92
C ALA A 188 4.57 8.34 -7.28
N LEU A 189 5.25 9.48 -7.17
CA LEU A 189 6.65 9.66 -7.58
C LEU A 189 7.68 9.47 -6.46
N ARG A 190 7.24 9.29 -5.21
CA ARG A 190 8.10 9.04 -4.05
C ARG A 190 8.95 7.76 -4.22
#